data_AF-A0A7C1GVZ0-F1
#
_entry.id   AF-A0A7C1GVZ0-F1
#
_cell.length_a   1.000
_cell.length_b   1.000
_cell.length_c   1.000
_cell.angle_alpha   90.00
_cell.angle_beta   90.00
_cell.angle_gamma   90.00
#
_symmetry.space_group_name_H-M   'P 1'
#
loop_
_entity.id
_entity.type
_entity.pdbx_description
1 polymer ?
#
loop_
_entity_poly.entity_id
_entity_poly.type
_entity_poly.pdbx_seq_one_letter_code
_entity_poly.pdbx_strand_id
1 'polypeptide(L)'
;MTREEFESALREFEIQVRKRLPSMINIYLVNKGNREQATAFSFLIETLNRQKKALLKDLSKVARPAQKTRFFNVVHNMDSQLRSMNNKEALQQQLKLRRRRIHTPATYDIGSGPEQGNILNVSEDAVLLETKEKISADHEIRLTVSGKNAKGKAIWSIEDPGGEVETGVKLTQISEEFIDEIKKLID
;
A
#
# COMPACT_ATOMS: atom_id res chain seq x y z
N MET A 1 -13.96 17.16 -30.99
CA MET A 1 -14.87 16.00 -31.04
C MET A 1 -16.28 16.48 -31.35
N THR A 2 -17.11 15.65 -31.98
CA THR A 2 -18.57 15.86 -32.04
C THR A 2 -19.21 15.52 -30.69
N ARG A 3 -20.52 15.82 -30.52
CA ARG A 3 -21.25 15.53 -29.26
C ARG A 3 -21.33 14.04 -28.95
N GLU A 4 -21.52 13.22 -29.97
CA GLU A 4 -21.63 11.76 -29.83
C GLU A 4 -20.26 11.14 -29.53
N GLU A 5 -19.21 11.60 -30.21
CA GLU A 5 -17.83 11.24 -29.91
C GLU A 5 -17.45 11.58 -28.47
N PHE A 6 -17.87 12.77 -27.99
CA PHE A 6 -17.61 13.18 -26.61
C PHE A 6 -18.30 12.27 -25.59
N GLU A 7 -19.56 11.92 -25.80
CA GLU A 7 -20.29 11.01 -24.91
C GLU A 7 -19.68 9.61 -24.90
N SER A 8 -19.28 9.09 -26.06
CA SER A 8 -18.61 7.80 -26.17
C SER A 8 -17.27 7.80 -25.42
N ALA A 9 -16.43 8.81 -25.66
CA ALA A 9 -15.15 8.97 -24.99
C ALA A 9 -15.30 9.15 -23.48
N LEU A 10 -16.33 9.88 -23.03
CA LEU A 10 -16.64 10.05 -21.60
C LEU A 10 -17.06 8.72 -20.96
N ARG A 11 -17.89 7.92 -21.63
CA ARG A 11 -18.29 6.59 -21.14
C ARG A 11 -17.10 5.65 -21.05
N GLU A 12 -16.24 5.63 -22.06
CA GLU A 12 -15.04 4.81 -22.04
C GLU A 12 -14.12 5.22 -20.88
N PHE A 13 -13.84 6.52 -20.73
CA PHE A 13 -13.05 7.04 -19.62
C PHE A 13 -13.65 6.65 -18.26
N GLU A 14 -14.97 6.75 -18.11
CA GLU A 14 -15.68 6.33 -16.90
C GLU A 14 -15.51 4.84 -16.60
N ILE A 15 -15.59 3.97 -17.62
CA ILE A 15 -15.36 2.52 -17.47
C ILE A 15 -13.91 2.25 -17.04
N GLN A 16 -12.94 2.92 -17.66
CA GLN A 16 -11.52 2.76 -17.34
C GLN A 16 -11.27 3.16 -15.87
N VAL A 17 -11.82 4.28 -15.40
CA VAL A 17 -11.66 4.74 -14.02
C VAL A 17 -12.43 3.88 -13.01
N ARG A 18 -13.66 3.46 -13.30
CA ARG A 18 -14.50 2.73 -12.33
C ARG A 18 -14.20 1.24 -12.24
N LYS A 19 -13.74 0.61 -13.32
CA LYS A 19 -13.51 -0.84 -13.38
C LYS A 19 -12.03 -1.19 -13.51
N ARG A 20 -11.35 -0.62 -14.50
CA ARG A 20 -9.97 -1.03 -14.82
C ARG A 20 -8.94 -0.49 -13.85
N LEU A 21 -9.05 0.77 -13.45
CA LEU A 21 -8.12 1.40 -12.51
C LEU A 21 -8.08 0.70 -11.15
N PRO A 22 -9.20 0.38 -10.47
CA PRO A 22 -9.16 -0.36 -9.20
C PRO A 22 -8.48 -1.73 -9.35
N SER A 23 -8.79 -2.45 -10.43
CA SER A 23 -8.20 -3.77 -10.71
C SER A 23 -6.69 -3.67 -10.91
N MET A 24 -6.24 -2.72 -11.73
CA MET A 24 -4.82 -2.50 -12.02
C MET A 24 -4.05 -1.99 -10.80
N ILE A 25 -4.66 -1.15 -9.95
CA ILE A 25 -4.10 -0.80 -8.64
C ILE A 25 -3.87 -2.06 -7.81
N ASN A 26 -4.86 -2.96 -7.71
CA ASN A 26 -4.71 -4.18 -6.93
C ASN A 26 -3.62 -5.10 -7.50
N ILE A 27 -3.57 -5.29 -8.81
CA ILE A 27 -2.53 -6.10 -9.48
C ILE A 27 -1.14 -5.50 -9.22
N TYR A 28 -1.01 -4.17 -9.37
CA TYR A 28 0.24 -3.47 -9.11
C TYR A 28 0.70 -3.61 -7.65
N LEU A 29 -0.21 -3.40 -6.69
CA LEU A 29 0.10 -3.50 -5.26
C LEU A 29 0.48 -4.94 -4.85
N VAL A 30 -0.19 -5.96 -5.38
CA VAL A 30 0.10 -7.36 -5.09
C VAL A 30 1.48 -7.77 -5.62
N ASN A 31 1.85 -7.27 -6.80
CA ASN A 31 3.09 -7.59 -7.52
C ASN A 31 4.14 -6.46 -7.44
N LYS A 32 4.16 -5.71 -6.33
CA LYS A 32 5.11 -4.61 -6.14
C LYS A 32 6.55 -5.15 -6.28
N GLY A 33 7.36 -4.46 -7.10
CA GLY A 33 8.70 -4.92 -7.48
C GLY A 33 8.78 -5.60 -8.86
N ASN A 34 7.65 -6.07 -9.41
CA ASN A 34 7.61 -6.58 -10.78
C ASN A 34 7.62 -5.42 -11.80
N ARG A 35 8.66 -5.37 -12.63
CA ARG A 35 8.89 -4.31 -13.62
C ARG A 35 7.81 -4.26 -14.71
N GLU A 36 7.28 -5.41 -15.13
CA GLU A 36 6.24 -5.47 -16.15
C GLU A 36 4.93 -4.87 -15.63
N GLN A 37 4.54 -5.24 -14.41
CA GLN A 37 3.33 -4.73 -13.77
C GLN A 37 3.44 -3.23 -13.46
N ALA A 38 4.62 -2.76 -13.05
CA ALA A 38 4.89 -1.33 -12.88
C ALA A 38 4.78 -0.54 -14.19
N THR A 39 5.26 -1.12 -15.29
CA THR A 39 5.19 -0.51 -16.63
C THR A 39 3.76 -0.47 -17.14
N ALA A 40 3.02 -1.57 -17.00
CA ALA A 40 1.61 -1.65 -17.38
C ALA A 40 0.73 -0.67 -16.59
N PHE A 41 0.99 -0.53 -15.28
CA PHE A 41 0.30 0.45 -14.44
C PHE A 41 0.62 1.89 -14.88
N SER A 42 1.89 2.21 -15.12
CA SER A 42 2.31 3.54 -15.58
C SER A 42 1.65 3.90 -16.93
N PHE A 43 1.61 2.95 -17.87
CA PHE A 43 0.96 3.15 -19.17
C PHE A 43 -0.54 3.42 -19.04
N LEU A 44 -1.23 2.75 -18.12
CA LEU A 44 -2.63 3.04 -17.82
C LEU A 44 -2.82 4.47 -17.31
N ILE A 45 -1.99 4.90 -16.36
CA ILE A 45 -2.07 6.26 -15.81
C ILE A 45 -1.82 7.31 -16.88
N GLU A 46 -0.84 7.09 -17.75
CA GLU A 46 -0.62 7.98 -18.90
C GLU A 46 -1.84 8.03 -19.83
N THR A 47 -2.43 6.87 -20.14
CA THR A 47 -3.61 6.79 -21.01
C THR A 47 -4.79 7.54 -20.41
N LEU A 48 -5.07 7.34 -19.12
CA LEU A 48 -6.13 8.04 -18.39
C LEU A 48 -5.90 9.56 -18.37
N ASN A 49 -4.65 9.99 -18.17
CA ASN A 49 -4.31 11.42 -18.19
C ASN A 49 -4.44 12.04 -19.58
N ARG A 50 -4.08 11.31 -20.65
CA ARG A 50 -4.30 11.75 -22.03
C ARG A 50 -5.79 11.89 -22.35
N GLN A 51 -6.60 10.90 -21.96
CA GLN A 51 -8.07 10.94 -22.11
C GLN A 51 -8.69 12.10 -21.31
N LYS A 52 -8.28 12.30 -20.05
CA LYS A 52 -8.69 13.45 -19.22
C LYS A 52 -8.41 14.79 -19.92
N LYS A 53 -7.21 14.97 -20.47
CA LYS A 53 -6.83 16.21 -21.19
C LYS A 53 -7.66 16.41 -22.47
N ALA A 54 -7.86 15.34 -23.25
CA ALA A 54 -8.66 15.41 -24.48
C ALA A 54 -10.12 15.78 -24.19
N LEU A 55 -10.75 15.13 -23.20
CA LEU A 55 -12.11 15.44 -22.78
C LEU A 55 -12.20 16.86 -22.20
N LEU A 56 -11.24 17.29 -21.38
CA LEU A 56 -11.25 18.64 -20.80
C LEU A 56 -11.23 19.74 -21.87
N LYS A 57 -10.45 19.56 -22.95
CA LYS A 57 -10.32 20.52 -24.05
C LYS A 57 -11.66 20.79 -24.75
N ASP A 58 -12.48 19.75 -24.91
CA ASP A 58 -13.76 19.81 -25.64
C ASP A 58 -14.96 19.99 -24.69
N LEU A 59 -14.75 19.89 -23.37
CA LEU A 59 -15.77 19.98 -22.32
C LEU A 59 -16.60 21.27 -22.41
N SER A 60 -15.97 22.42 -22.60
CA SER A 60 -16.66 23.71 -22.65
C SER A 60 -17.44 23.92 -23.96
N LYS A 61 -16.97 23.32 -25.05
CA LYS A 61 -17.47 23.53 -26.42
C LYS A 61 -18.62 22.59 -26.78
N VAL A 62 -18.57 21.36 -26.29
CA VAL A 62 -19.41 20.27 -26.81
C VAL A 62 -20.33 19.68 -25.75
N ALA A 63 -19.91 19.67 -24.47
CA ALA A 63 -20.59 18.94 -23.42
C ALA A 63 -21.81 19.67 -22.82
N ARG A 64 -22.88 18.93 -22.56
CA ARG A 64 -24.04 19.37 -21.77
C ARG A 64 -23.70 19.44 -20.27
N PRO A 65 -24.45 20.21 -19.46
CA PRO A 65 -24.19 20.30 -18.01
C PRO A 65 -24.07 18.94 -17.31
N ALA A 66 -24.97 18.00 -17.59
CA ALA A 66 -24.91 16.64 -17.02
C ALA A 66 -23.62 15.88 -17.38
N GLN A 67 -23.10 16.05 -18.60
CA GLN A 67 -21.85 15.44 -19.04
C GLN A 67 -20.65 16.08 -18.34
N LYS A 68 -20.69 17.40 -18.10
CA LYS A 68 -19.67 18.11 -17.32
C LYS A 68 -19.59 17.58 -15.90
N THR A 69 -20.73 17.45 -15.23
CA THR A 69 -20.81 16.87 -13.88
C THR A 69 -20.27 15.45 -13.84
N ARG A 70 -20.66 14.59 -14.80
CA ARG A 70 -20.12 13.23 -14.92
C ARG A 70 -18.61 13.23 -15.08
N PHE A 71 -18.08 14.05 -15.99
CA PHE A 71 -16.63 14.17 -16.18
C PHE A 71 -15.90 14.53 -14.89
N PHE A 72 -16.34 15.58 -14.18
CA PHE A 72 -15.69 16.00 -12.94
C PHE A 72 -15.79 14.94 -11.83
N ASN A 73 -16.93 14.26 -11.72
CA ASN A 73 -17.08 13.15 -10.77
C ASN A 73 -16.13 11.99 -11.07
N VAL A 74 -15.95 11.65 -12.35
CA VAL A 74 -15.02 10.60 -12.77
C VAL A 74 -13.57 11.01 -12.50
N VAL A 75 -13.20 12.27 -12.79
CA VAL A 75 -11.87 12.81 -12.46
C VAL A 75 -11.61 12.77 -10.96
N HIS A 76 -12.56 13.23 -10.15
CA HIS A 76 -12.45 13.19 -8.69
C HIS A 76 -12.28 11.76 -8.18
N ASN A 77 -13.05 10.81 -8.73
CA ASN A 77 -12.94 9.40 -8.39
C ASN A 77 -11.55 8.84 -8.72
N MET A 78 -11.03 9.12 -9.92
CA MET A 78 -9.67 8.75 -10.33
C MET A 78 -8.62 9.28 -9.35
N ASP A 79 -8.65 10.59 -9.06
CA ASP A 79 -7.68 11.24 -8.19
C ASP A 79 -7.79 10.73 -6.73
N SER A 80 -9.00 10.40 -6.27
CA SER A 80 -9.22 9.78 -4.96
C SER A 80 -8.67 8.36 -4.89
N GLN A 81 -8.87 7.54 -5.93
CA GLN A 81 -8.35 6.18 -5.97
C GLN A 81 -6.82 6.17 -5.93
N LEU A 82 -6.16 7.03 -6.71
CA LEU A 82 -4.71 7.15 -6.73
C LEU A 82 -4.14 7.62 -5.38
N ARG A 83 -4.78 8.60 -4.74
CA ARG A 83 -4.40 9.03 -3.37
C ARG A 83 -4.57 7.92 -2.33
N SER A 84 -5.62 7.10 -2.47
CA SER A 84 -5.90 5.99 -1.53
C SER A 84 -4.96 4.79 -1.68
N MET A 85 -4.07 4.77 -2.69
CA MET A 85 -3.18 3.63 -2.95
C MET A 85 -2.25 3.32 -1.77
N ASN A 86 -1.70 4.35 -1.12
CA ASN A 86 -0.81 4.15 0.03
C ASN A 86 -1.52 3.42 1.18
N ASN A 87 -2.78 3.78 1.46
CA ASN A 87 -3.57 3.12 2.51
C ASN A 87 -3.91 1.66 2.14
N LYS A 88 -4.19 1.40 0.86
CA LYS A 88 -4.42 0.04 0.37
C LYS A 88 -3.15 -0.82 0.43
N GLU A 89 -1.99 -0.23 0.18
CA GLU A 89 -0.71 -0.91 0.32
C GLU A 89 -0.47 -1.34 1.76
N ALA A 90 -0.64 -0.43 2.72
CA ALA A 90 -0.50 -0.73 4.14
C ALA A 90 -1.46 -1.84 4.58
N LEU A 91 -2.72 -1.79 4.14
CA LEU A 91 -3.71 -2.84 4.42
C LEU A 91 -3.35 -4.20 3.79
N GLN A 92 -2.82 -4.23 2.56
CA GLN A 92 -2.39 -5.48 1.94
C GLN A 92 -1.18 -6.08 2.64
N GLN A 93 -0.21 -5.25 3.05
CA GLN A 93 0.90 -5.70 3.88
C GLN A 93 0.40 -6.28 5.21
N GLN A 94 -0.55 -5.61 5.86
CA GLN A 94 -1.19 -6.12 7.08
C GLN A 94 -1.86 -7.48 6.84
N LEU A 95 -2.64 -7.65 5.77
CA LEU A 95 -3.30 -8.92 5.45
C LEU A 95 -2.29 -10.03 5.11
N LYS A 96 -1.19 -9.72 4.42
CA LYS A 96 -0.09 -10.68 4.17
C LYS A 96 0.55 -11.11 5.49
N LEU A 97 0.86 -10.15 6.37
CA LEU A 97 1.45 -10.41 7.68
C LEU A 97 0.50 -11.18 8.61
N ARG A 98 -0.81 -11.01 8.50
CA ARG A 98 -1.78 -11.78 9.31
C ARG A 98 -1.99 -13.22 8.85
N ARG A 99 -1.62 -13.59 7.62
CA ARG A 99 -1.91 -14.92 7.05
C ARG A 99 -0.98 -16.04 7.53
N ARG A 100 0.20 -15.73 8.08
CA ARG A 100 1.15 -16.72 8.61
C ARG A 100 1.68 -16.22 9.94
N ARG A 101 0.95 -16.45 11.04
CA ARG A 101 1.44 -16.05 12.35
C ARG A 101 2.48 -17.05 12.85
N ILE A 102 3.75 -16.68 12.80
CA ILE A 102 4.81 -17.36 13.55
C ILE A 102 4.94 -16.64 14.88
N HIS A 103 4.81 -17.31 16.02
CA HIS A 103 5.06 -16.66 17.31
C HIS A 103 6.50 -16.96 17.68
N THR A 104 7.38 -16.00 17.46
CA THR A 104 8.79 -16.13 17.80
C THR A 104 9.18 -15.09 18.84
N PRO A 105 9.76 -15.50 19.99
CA PRO A 105 10.28 -14.56 20.98
C PRO A 105 11.31 -13.61 20.36
N ALA A 106 11.13 -12.32 20.58
CA ALA A 106 12.05 -11.28 20.13
C ALA A 106 12.25 -10.24 21.22
N THR A 107 13.40 -9.55 21.16
CA THR A 107 13.63 -8.36 21.97
C THR A 107 13.57 -7.15 21.05
N TYR A 108 12.82 -6.13 21.42
CA TYR A 108 12.75 -4.88 20.67
C TYR A 108 13.12 -3.70 21.55
N ASP A 109 13.71 -2.66 20.98
CA ASP A 109 14.07 -1.43 21.68
C ASP A 109 13.58 -0.23 20.87
N ILE A 110 12.73 0.57 21.51
CA ILE A 110 12.12 1.79 21.00
C ILE A 110 12.82 3.05 21.53
N GLY A 111 13.98 2.92 22.17
CA GLY A 111 14.76 4.01 22.77
C GLY A 111 14.55 4.21 24.27
N SER A 112 13.65 3.45 24.89
CA SER A 112 13.44 3.38 26.35
C SER A 112 14.16 2.19 27.00
N GLY A 113 14.78 1.30 26.20
CA GLY A 113 15.43 0.09 26.65
C GLY A 113 14.85 -1.16 25.98
N PRO A 114 15.54 -2.31 26.08
CA PRO A 114 15.09 -3.55 25.47
C PRO A 114 13.86 -4.12 26.20
N GLU A 115 12.79 -4.34 25.44
CA GLU A 115 11.56 -4.99 25.86
C GLU A 115 11.40 -6.36 25.19
N GLN A 116 10.69 -7.26 25.85
CA GLN A 116 10.30 -8.54 25.27
C GLN A 116 9.00 -8.39 24.48
N GLY A 117 8.99 -8.95 23.27
CA GLY A 117 7.81 -9.08 22.44
C GLY A 117 7.86 -10.36 21.62
N ASN A 118 6.88 -10.53 20.75
CA ASN A 118 6.87 -11.63 19.80
C ASN A 118 6.88 -11.09 18.39
N ILE A 119 7.77 -11.61 17.55
CA ILE A 119 7.55 -11.49 16.10
C ILE A 119 6.36 -12.38 15.79
N LEU A 120 5.34 -11.78 15.17
CA LEU A 120 4.13 -12.45 14.74
C LEU A 120 4.23 -12.88 13.28
N ASN A 121 4.97 -12.17 12.44
CA ASN A 121 5.25 -12.57 11.05
C ASN A 121 6.39 -11.75 10.48
N VAL A 122 7.02 -12.22 9.40
CA VAL A 122 8.01 -11.47 8.65
C VAL A 122 7.79 -11.61 7.14
N SER A 123 8.13 -10.55 6.42
CA SER A 123 8.21 -10.45 4.97
C SER A 123 9.57 -9.89 4.58
N GLU A 124 9.89 -9.86 3.28
CA GLU A 124 11.22 -9.46 2.79
C GLU A 124 11.74 -8.12 3.36
N ASP A 125 10.86 -7.13 3.55
CA ASP A 125 11.22 -5.79 4.02
C ASP A 125 10.45 -5.33 5.28
N ALA A 126 9.63 -6.19 5.88
CA ALA A 126 8.81 -5.79 7.03
C ALA A 126 8.57 -6.93 8.01
N VAL A 127 8.52 -6.58 9.29
CA VAL A 127 8.22 -7.46 10.43
C VAL A 127 6.91 -7.01 11.08
N LEU A 128 6.08 -7.98 11.43
CA LEU A 128 4.95 -7.79 12.33
C LEU A 128 5.40 -8.16 13.74
N LEU A 129 5.34 -7.22 14.65
CA LEU A 129 5.79 -7.36 16.02
C LEU A 129 4.62 -7.14 16.98
N GLU A 130 4.51 -7.98 17.99
CA GLU A 130 3.67 -7.80 19.16
C GLU A 130 4.43 -6.98 20.20
N THR A 131 3.80 -5.89 20.63
CA THR A 131 4.35 -4.87 21.52
C THR A 131 3.36 -4.57 22.63
N LYS A 132 3.84 -4.11 23.78
CA LYS A 132 2.96 -3.80 24.93
C LYS A 132 2.28 -2.45 24.84
N GLU A 133 2.86 -1.54 24.06
CA GLU A 133 2.37 -0.17 23.94
C GLU A 133 2.33 0.29 22.50
N LYS A 134 1.53 1.32 22.27
CA LYS A 134 1.33 1.89 20.95
C LYS A 134 2.53 2.72 20.53
N ILE A 135 3.16 2.30 19.44
CA ILE A 135 4.33 2.98 18.89
C ILE A 135 3.89 3.96 17.80
N SER A 136 4.42 5.18 17.86
CA SER A 136 4.14 6.20 16.85
C SER A 136 4.69 5.81 15.48
N ALA A 137 3.99 6.16 14.41
CA ALA A 137 4.52 5.98 13.06
C ALA A 137 5.84 6.76 12.90
N ASP A 138 6.73 6.23 12.06
CA ASP A 138 8.10 6.67 11.80
C ASP A 138 9.09 6.55 12.97
N HIS A 139 8.65 6.03 14.13
CA HIS A 139 9.54 5.78 15.26
C HIS A 139 10.55 4.67 14.94
N GLU A 140 11.81 4.86 15.30
CA GLU A 140 12.86 3.86 15.07
C GLU A 140 12.76 2.72 16.08
N ILE A 141 12.85 1.50 15.57
CA ILE A 141 12.79 0.27 16.35
C ILE A 141 14.03 -0.55 16.05
N ARG A 142 14.74 -0.96 17.10
CA ARG A 142 15.80 -1.97 17.02
C ARG A 142 15.20 -3.31 17.39
N LEU A 143 15.49 -4.33 16.61
CA LEU A 143 14.97 -5.68 16.80
C LEU A 143 16.14 -6.63 16.99
N THR A 144 16.01 -7.54 17.95
CA THR A 144 16.97 -8.60 18.22
C THR A 144 16.26 -9.93 18.29
N VAL A 145 16.69 -10.89 17.45
CA VAL A 145 16.17 -12.26 17.37
C VAL A 145 17.35 -13.21 17.42
N SER A 146 17.38 -14.15 18.36
CA SER A 146 18.50 -15.09 18.53
C SER A 146 19.89 -14.42 18.58
N GLY A 147 19.98 -13.21 19.14
CA GLY A 147 21.22 -12.41 19.19
C GLY A 147 21.60 -11.70 17.87
N LYS A 148 20.78 -11.81 16.82
CA LYS A 148 20.93 -11.08 15.55
C LYS A 148 20.10 -9.81 15.56
N ASN A 149 20.65 -8.72 15.03
CA ASN A 149 20.06 -7.40 15.12
C ASN A 149 19.54 -6.90 13.76
N ALA A 150 18.41 -6.21 13.79
CA ALA A 150 17.89 -5.41 12.69
C ALA A 150 17.41 -4.05 13.19
N LYS A 151 17.30 -3.10 12.28
CA LYS A 151 16.66 -1.82 12.54
C LYS A 151 15.56 -1.55 11.55
N GLY A 152 14.51 -0.92 12.01
CA GLY A 152 13.41 -0.50 11.18
C GLY A 152 12.67 0.69 11.74
N LYS A 153 11.59 1.08 11.06
CA LYS A 153 10.67 2.12 11.48
C LYS A 153 9.27 1.58 11.60
N ALA A 154 8.56 1.98 12.64
CA ALA A 154 7.14 1.69 12.76
C ALA A 154 6.38 2.37 11.61
N ILE A 155 5.59 1.61 10.86
CA ILE A 155 4.67 2.16 9.87
C ILE A 155 3.31 2.41 10.51
N TRP A 156 2.91 1.51 11.41
CA TRP A 156 1.63 1.54 12.09
C TRP A 156 1.70 0.71 13.37
N SER A 157 0.81 1.02 14.31
CA SER A 157 0.67 0.31 15.59
C SER A 157 -0.81 0.32 15.99
N ILE A 158 -1.39 -0.86 16.24
CA ILE A 158 -2.82 -1.07 16.48
C ILE A 158 -2.99 -1.98 17.70
N GLU A 159 -3.73 -1.51 18.68
CA GLU A 159 -4.13 -2.30 19.84
C GLU A 159 -5.20 -3.32 19.44
N ASP A 160 -4.97 -4.59 19.77
CA ASP A 160 -5.93 -5.67 19.61
C ASP A 160 -6.91 -5.69 20.80
N PRO A 161 -8.14 -6.23 20.68
CA PRO A 161 -9.10 -6.27 21.79
C PRO A 161 -8.61 -7.02 23.03
N GLY A 162 -7.54 -7.82 22.91
CA GLY A 162 -6.88 -8.50 24.03
C GLY A 162 -5.91 -7.63 24.84
N GLY A 163 -5.67 -6.38 24.43
CA GLY A 163 -4.75 -5.44 25.09
C GLY A 163 -3.29 -5.53 24.60
N GLU A 164 -2.97 -6.47 23.70
CA GLU A 164 -1.68 -6.53 23.02
C GLU A 164 -1.68 -5.61 21.80
N VAL A 165 -0.53 -5.02 21.46
CA VAL A 165 -0.40 -4.08 20.34
C VAL A 165 0.35 -4.71 19.18
N GLU A 166 -0.31 -4.85 18.04
CA GLU A 166 0.31 -5.23 16.77
C GLU A 166 1.00 -4.01 16.14
N THR A 167 2.32 -4.08 15.96
CA THR A 167 3.13 -3.04 15.33
C THR A 167 3.78 -3.56 14.06
N GLY A 168 3.53 -2.90 12.93
CA GLY A 168 4.18 -3.17 11.66
C GLY A 168 5.46 -2.35 11.52
N VAL A 169 6.60 -3.03 11.36
CA VAL A 169 7.93 -2.41 11.30
C VAL A 169 8.51 -2.61 9.90
N LYS A 170 8.82 -1.52 9.20
CA LYS A 170 9.61 -1.56 7.96
C LYS A 170 11.08 -1.65 8.30
N LEU A 171 11.74 -2.70 7.85
CA LEU A 171 13.18 -2.86 8.08
C LEU A 171 13.96 -1.91 7.19
N THR A 172 14.90 -1.17 7.77
CA THR A 172 15.77 -0.20 7.08
C THR A 172 17.22 -0.64 7.05
N GLN A 173 17.66 -1.41 8.06
CA GLN A 173 18.97 -2.04 8.09
C GLN A 173 18.81 -3.49 8.52
N ILE A 174 19.20 -4.40 7.63
CA ILE A 174 19.05 -5.85 7.82
C ILE A 174 20.43 -6.48 7.61
N SER A 175 20.85 -7.34 8.53
CA SER A 175 21.99 -8.23 8.28
C SER A 175 21.53 -9.49 7.56
N GLU A 176 22.35 -10.04 6.66
CA GLU A 176 22.04 -11.31 5.95
C GLU A 176 21.74 -12.44 6.95
N GLU A 177 22.48 -12.49 8.06
CA GLU A 177 22.28 -13.46 9.14
C GLU A 177 20.91 -13.34 9.82
N PHE A 178 20.33 -12.13 9.90
CA PHE A 178 18.99 -11.93 10.45
C PHE A 178 17.91 -12.42 9.50
N ILE A 179 18.12 -12.26 8.18
CA ILE A 179 17.21 -12.79 7.15
C ILE A 179 17.20 -14.31 7.19
N ASP A 180 18.37 -14.94 7.27
CA ASP A 180 18.49 -16.40 7.30
C ASP A 180 17.87 -17.00 8.55
N GLU A 181 18.04 -16.35 9.71
CA GLU A 181 17.41 -16.81 10.95
C GLU A 181 15.89 -16.67 10.90
N ILE A 182 15.38 -15.57 10.32
CA ILE A 182 13.94 -15.38 10.13
C ILE A 182 13.35 -16.38 9.13
N LYS A 183 14.05 -16.69 8.04
CA LYS A 183 13.59 -17.69 7.07
C LYS A 183 13.43 -19.06 7.72
N LYS A 184 14.37 -19.47 8.58
CA LYS A 184 14.25 -20.71 9.37
C LYS A 184 13.05 -20.75 10.32
N LEU A 185 12.51 -19.60 10.70
CA LEU A 185 11.35 -19.51 11.59
C LEU A 185 10.02 -19.56 10.84
N ILE A 186 10.03 -19.34 9.51
CA ILE A 186 8.84 -19.30 8.64
C ILE A 186 8.65 -20.61 7.85
N ASP A 187 9.74 -21.32 7.54
CA ASP A 187 9.74 -22.66 6.93
C ASP A 187 9.49 -23.78 7.97
#